data_AF-A0A9K3GXR9-F1
#
_entry.id   AF-A0A9K3GXR9-F1
#
_cell.length_a   1.000
_cell.length_b   1.000
_cell.length_c   1.000
_cell.angle_alpha   90.00
_cell.angle_beta   90.00
_cell.angle_gamma   90.00
#
_symmetry.space_group_name_H-M   'P 1'
#
loop_
_entity.id
_entity.type
_entity.pdbx_description
1 polymer ?
#
loop_
_entity_poly.entity_id
_entity_poly.type
_entity_poly.pdbx_seq_one_letter_code
_entity_poly.pdbx_strand_id
1 'polypeptide(L)'
;MTVSCFPASFSAFSSSIFHTLFSMSSLSSSRGENPENIDAGGVLPVLNWSEIAFQTLLLNCRMPAEYGARYPAESETAAYAPSSYVTLFADFFHEGNFWLPLTVFMADLLEYYRIHISQLSPPEMVRARHFEYCFWSKRIEPTIEHFHCFYQLQVRLGFYSFFAHKGVKKILEVPPKGFHKWKSKFFYI
;
A
#
# COMPACT_ATOMS: atom_id res chain seq x y z
N MET A 1 -11.16 27.11 -6.49
CA MET A 1 -9.72 26.78 -6.48
C MET A 1 -9.61 25.27 -6.49
N THR A 2 -9.39 24.70 -7.67
CA THR A 2 -9.23 23.26 -7.88
C THR A 2 -7.82 22.88 -7.45
N VAL A 3 -7.68 22.26 -6.29
CA VAL A 3 -6.41 21.66 -5.88
C VAL A 3 -6.26 20.41 -6.75
N SER A 4 -5.30 20.40 -7.67
CA SER A 4 -4.93 19.20 -8.42
C SER A 4 -4.51 18.12 -7.41
N CYS A 5 -5.33 17.08 -7.24
CA CYS A 5 -5.16 16.04 -6.22
C CYS A 5 -3.94 15.13 -6.41
N PHE A 6 -3.14 15.33 -7.45
CA PHE A 6 -1.85 14.67 -7.64
C PHE A 6 -0.87 15.64 -8.32
N PRO A 7 0.35 15.84 -7.80
CA PRO A 7 1.40 16.50 -8.55
C PRO A 7 1.72 15.65 -9.80
N ALA A 8 1.90 16.32 -10.94
CA ALA A 8 2.22 15.74 -12.27
C ALA A 8 3.52 14.90 -12.31
N SER A 9 4.22 14.79 -11.18
CA SER A 9 5.52 14.15 -11.01
C SER A 9 5.46 12.63 -10.83
N PHE A 10 4.28 12.00 -10.76
CA PHE A 10 4.14 10.53 -10.71
C PHE A 10 4.41 9.86 -12.08
N SER A 11 5.25 10.46 -12.92
CA SER A 11 5.63 9.93 -14.22
C SER A 11 6.86 9.01 -14.11
N ALA A 12 6.71 7.82 -14.70
CA ALA A 12 7.71 6.77 -14.88
C ALA A 12 8.09 5.95 -13.64
N PHE A 13 7.16 5.11 -13.18
CA PHE A 13 7.49 3.93 -12.38
C PHE A 13 7.76 2.71 -13.29
N SER A 14 8.83 1.96 -13.02
CA SER A 14 9.15 0.73 -13.77
C SER A 14 8.24 -0.43 -13.31
N SER A 15 7.20 -0.72 -14.08
CA SER A 15 6.27 -1.85 -13.85
C SER A 15 6.97 -3.19 -13.59
N SER A 16 8.19 -3.36 -14.12
CA SER A 16 9.02 -4.56 -13.97
C SER A 16 9.37 -4.88 -12.51
N ILE A 17 9.64 -3.87 -11.67
CA ILE A 17 10.02 -4.11 -10.26
C ILE A 17 8.79 -4.53 -9.47
N PHE A 18 7.64 -3.88 -9.68
CA PHE A 18 6.42 -4.21 -8.96
C PHE A 18 5.90 -5.60 -9.28
N HIS A 19 5.96 -6.06 -10.54
CA HIS A 19 5.63 -7.45 -10.86
C HIS A 19 6.54 -8.45 -10.12
N THR A 20 7.86 -8.21 -10.14
CA THR A 20 8.84 -9.10 -9.49
C THR A 20 8.57 -9.19 -7.99
N LEU A 21 8.41 -8.03 -7.35
CA LEU A 21 8.05 -7.90 -5.95
C LEU A 21 6.71 -8.61 -5.65
N PHE A 22 5.67 -8.31 -6.41
CA PHE A 22 4.35 -8.87 -6.19
C PHE A 22 4.28 -10.39 -6.43
N SER A 23 5.04 -10.94 -7.39
CA SER A 23 5.15 -12.38 -7.64
C SER A 23 5.88 -13.10 -6.50
N MET A 24 7.04 -12.61 -6.05
CA MET A 24 7.79 -13.16 -4.90
C MET A 24 6.92 -13.24 -3.64
N SER A 25 6.04 -12.26 -3.47
CA SER A 25 5.11 -12.19 -2.35
C SER A 25 4.08 -13.33 -2.34
N SER A 26 3.63 -13.76 -3.52
CA SER A 26 2.55 -14.73 -3.69
C SER A 26 3.07 -16.15 -3.44
N LEU A 27 4.32 -16.41 -3.85
CA LEU A 27 5.08 -17.63 -3.51
C LEU A 27 5.26 -17.83 -2.00
N SER A 28 5.53 -16.75 -1.25
CA SER A 28 5.70 -16.85 0.21
C SER A 28 4.40 -17.08 0.98
N SER A 29 3.26 -16.68 0.40
CA SER A 29 1.94 -16.90 1.01
C SER A 29 1.43 -18.34 0.82
N SER A 30 2.03 -19.11 -0.11
CA SER A 30 1.70 -20.51 -0.37
C SER A 30 2.69 -21.51 0.24
N ARG A 31 3.91 -21.09 0.59
CA ARG A 31 4.95 -21.97 1.17
C ARG A 31 4.96 -21.93 2.70
N GLY A 32 4.42 -22.98 3.30
CA GLY A 32 4.75 -23.41 4.66
C GLY A 32 6.05 -24.23 4.77
N GLU A 33 6.80 -24.50 3.69
CA GLU A 33 7.95 -25.41 3.74
C GLU A 33 9.12 -25.01 2.81
N ASN A 34 10.32 -25.07 3.41
CA ASN A 34 11.72 -25.16 2.93
C ASN A 34 12.25 -24.25 1.77
N PRO A 35 13.40 -23.56 1.94
CA PRO A 35 13.86 -22.50 1.05
C PRO A 35 14.90 -22.96 0.01
N GLU A 36 14.62 -24.01 -0.77
CA GLU A 36 15.48 -24.38 -1.90
C GLU A 36 14.65 -24.47 -3.19
N ASN A 37 15.15 -23.80 -4.24
CA ASN A 37 14.52 -23.47 -5.52
C ASN A 37 13.40 -22.39 -5.44
N ILE A 38 13.80 -21.16 -5.74
CA ILE A 38 12.90 -20.04 -6.06
C ILE A 38 12.91 -19.91 -7.59
N ASP A 39 11.93 -20.53 -8.24
CA ASP A 39 11.56 -20.19 -9.60
C ASP A 39 10.70 -18.92 -9.55
N ALA A 40 11.02 -17.91 -10.37
CA ALA A 40 10.43 -16.56 -10.31
C ALA A 40 9.03 -16.47 -10.96
N GLY A 41 8.34 -17.60 -11.11
CA GLY A 41 7.04 -17.74 -11.80
C GLY A 41 5.85 -17.94 -10.86
N GLY A 42 5.76 -17.19 -9.76
CA GLY A 42 4.64 -17.31 -8.83
C GLY A 42 3.30 -16.89 -9.46
N VAL A 43 2.25 -17.71 -9.30
CA VAL A 43 0.88 -17.39 -9.73
C VAL A 43 0.40 -16.14 -8.97
N LEU A 44 -0.01 -15.12 -9.71
CA LEU A 44 -0.53 -13.87 -9.13
C LEU A 44 -1.87 -14.15 -8.43
N PRO A 45 -2.19 -13.49 -7.29
CA PRO A 45 -3.45 -13.67 -6.60
C PRO A 45 -4.60 -13.23 -7.51
N VAL A 46 -5.56 -14.12 -7.69
CA VAL A 46 -6.78 -13.87 -8.46
C VAL A 46 -7.67 -12.87 -7.72
N LEU A 47 -8.39 -12.05 -8.47
CA LEU A 47 -9.43 -11.17 -7.92
C LEU A 47 -10.41 -11.98 -7.07
N ASN A 48 -10.56 -11.61 -5.81
CA ASN A 48 -11.51 -12.20 -4.87
C ASN A 48 -12.20 -11.07 -4.11
N TRP A 49 -12.99 -10.35 -4.89
CA TRP A 49 -13.74 -9.17 -4.52
C TRP A 49 -15.08 -9.23 -5.29
N SER A 50 -16.21 -8.73 -4.73
CA SER A 50 -17.47 -8.55 -5.49
C SER A 50 -17.73 -7.08 -5.83
N GLU A 51 -18.24 -6.79 -7.03
CA GLU A 51 -18.49 -5.40 -7.45
C GLU A 51 -19.39 -4.63 -6.47
N ILE A 52 -20.37 -5.31 -5.85
CA ILE A 52 -21.21 -4.74 -4.78
C ILE A 52 -20.37 -4.28 -3.58
N ALA A 53 -19.41 -5.08 -3.12
CA ALA A 53 -18.51 -4.69 -2.03
C ALA A 53 -17.61 -3.50 -2.43
N PHE A 54 -17.27 -3.39 -3.72
CA PHE A 54 -16.42 -2.31 -4.25
C PHE A 54 -17.20 -0.99 -4.21
N GLN A 55 -18.42 -1.00 -4.74
CA GLN A 55 -19.31 0.17 -4.65
C GLN A 55 -19.57 0.57 -3.19
N THR A 56 -19.76 -0.41 -2.30
CA THR A 56 -19.92 -0.15 -0.86
C THR A 56 -18.68 0.53 -0.26
N LEU A 57 -17.47 0.10 -0.64
CA LEU A 57 -16.23 0.76 -0.22
C LEU A 57 -16.19 2.22 -0.68
N LEU A 58 -16.45 2.48 -1.98
CA LEU A 58 -16.42 3.83 -2.52
C LEU A 58 -17.37 4.77 -1.77
N LEU A 59 -18.57 4.28 -1.45
CA LEU A 59 -19.56 5.02 -0.66
C LEU A 59 -19.07 5.30 0.77
N ASN A 60 -18.55 4.28 1.46
CA ASN A 60 -18.07 4.41 2.84
C ASN A 60 -16.88 5.37 2.96
N CYS A 61 -15.98 5.33 1.99
CA CYS A 61 -14.81 6.23 1.92
C CYS A 61 -15.15 7.60 1.32
N ARG A 62 -16.40 7.81 0.88
CA ARG A 62 -16.85 9.01 0.18
C ARG A 62 -15.92 9.38 -0.97
N MET A 63 -15.51 8.37 -1.75
CA MET A 63 -14.50 8.55 -2.79
C MET A 63 -15.05 9.46 -3.89
N PRO A 64 -14.38 10.59 -4.18
CA PRO A 64 -14.87 11.51 -5.21
C PRO A 64 -14.82 10.87 -6.60
N ALA A 65 -15.84 11.12 -7.42
CA ALA A 65 -15.94 10.55 -8.77
C ALA A 65 -14.79 10.97 -9.70
N GLU A 66 -14.15 12.11 -9.42
CA GLU A 66 -12.97 12.60 -10.15
C GLU A 66 -11.75 11.69 -10.06
N TYR A 67 -11.68 10.80 -9.06
CA TYR A 67 -10.64 9.78 -8.96
C TYR A 67 -10.87 8.61 -9.93
N GLY A 68 -11.97 8.58 -10.69
CA GLY A 68 -12.17 7.60 -11.75
C GLY A 68 -12.11 6.13 -11.30
N ALA A 69 -12.49 5.86 -10.04
CA ALA A 69 -12.34 4.55 -9.42
C ALA A 69 -13.00 3.45 -10.27
N ARG A 70 -12.22 2.39 -10.56
CA ARG A 70 -12.59 1.35 -11.51
C ARG A 70 -12.45 -0.04 -10.90
N TYR A 71 -13.51 -0.83 -11.03
CA TYR A 71 -13.49 -2.23 -10.68
C TYR A 71 -12.64 -3.04 -11.67
N PRO A 72 -11.75 -3.95 -11.23
CA PRO A 72 -10.95 -4.78 -12.13
C PRO A 72 -11.78 -5.85 -12.85
N ALA A 73 -11.39 -6.20 -14.07
CA ALA A 73 -11.90 -7.41 -14.74
C ALA A 73 -11.21 -8.68 -14.20
N GLU A 74 -11.83 -9.85 -14.36
CA GLU A 74 -11.32 -11.13 -13.83
C GLU A 74 -9.93 -11.52 -14.36
N SER A 75 -9.57 -11.08 -15.57
CA SER A 75 -8.27 -11.31 -16.18
C SER A 75 -7.18 -10.33 -15.73
N GLU A 76 -7.57 -9.25 -15.07
CA GLU A 76 -6.64 -8.22 -14.60
C GLU A 76 -6.04 -8.59 -13.25
N THR A 77 -4.85 -8.05 -12.96
CA THR A 77 -4.14 -8.36 -11.71
C THR A 77 -3.61 -7.08 -11.07
N ALA A 78 -3.52 -7.08 -9.74
CA ALA A 78 -2.98 -5.95 -9.00
C ALA A 78 -1.58 -5.53 -9.46
N ALA A 79 -0.78 -6.45 -10.02
CA ALA A 79 0.58 -6.21 -10.50
C ALA A 79 0.66 -5.35 -11.77
N TYR A 80 -0.42 -5.34 -12.57
CA TYR A 80 -0.46 -4.69 -13.88
C TYR A 80 -1.67 -3.76 -13.97
N ALA A 81 -1.54 -2.59 -13.34
CA ALA A 81 -2.52 -1.53 -13.52
C ALA A 81 -2.59 -1.12 -15.00
N PRO A 82 -3.79 -0.84 -15.54
CA PRO A 82 -3.93 -0.25 -16.86
C PRO A 82 -3.19 1.08 -16.97
N SER A 83 -2.86 1.49 -18.20
CA SER A 83 -2.26 2.79 -18.45
C SER A 83 -3.11 3.91 -17.85
N SER A 84 -2.46 4.86 -17.19
CA SER A 84 -3.07 6.00 -16.47
C SER A 84 -3.80 5.65 -15.16
N TYR A 85 -3.70 4.41 -14.68
CA TYR A 85 -4.27 3.98 -13.41
C TYR A 85 -3.20 3.56 -12.40
N VAL A 86 -3.58 3.64 -11.13
CA VAL A 86 -2.83 3.23 -9.95
C VAL A 86 -3.59 2.12 -9.23
N THR A 87 -2.92 1.00 -8.94
CA THR A 87 -3.50 -0.07 -8.09
C THR A 87 -3.60 0.38 -6.64
N LEU A 88 -4.77 0.23 -6.05
CA LEU A 88 -5.01 0.32 -4.61
C LEU A 88 -5.62 -0.97 -4.07
N PHE A 89 -5.38 -1.26 -2.79
CA PHE A 89 -5.98 -2.38 -2.07
C PHE A 89 -6.99 -1.83 -1.07
N ALA A 90 -8.18 -2.42 -0.96
CA ALA A 90 -9.15 -1.79 -0.04
C ALA A 90 -8.84 -1.98 1.43
N ASP A 91 -8.02 -2.97 1.79
CA ASP A 91 -7.52 -3.07 3.15
C ASP A 91 -6.71 -1.83 3.55
N PHE A 92 -6.23 -1.00 2.61
CA PHE A 92 -5.72 0.34 2.91
C PHE A 92 -6.79 1.21 3.58
N PHE A 93 -8.02 1.16 3.09
CA PHE A 93 -9.12 2.01 3.56
C PHE A 93 -9.84 1.41 4.77
N HIS A 94 -10.09 0.11 4.78
CA HIS A 94 -10.80 -0.55 5.89
C HIS A 94 -9.99 -0.57 7.19
N GLU A 95 -8.73 -0.99 7.09
CA GLU A 95 -7.90 -1.29 8.26
C GLU A 95 -6.64 -0.41 8.28
N GLY A 96 -6.13 -0.02 7.10
CA GLY A 96 -4.97 0.86 6.92
C GLY A 96 -5.22 2.33 7.31
N ASN A 97 -6.48 2.70 7.56
CA ASN A 97 -6.91 4.07 7.86
C ASN A 97 -6.38 5.08 6.81
N PHE A 98 -6.41 4.66 5.55
CA PHE A 98 -6.02 5.45 4.40
C PHE A 98 -7.16 6.36 3.96
N TRP A 99 -6.83 7.61 3.63
CA TRP A 99 -7.78 8.64 3.19
C TRP A 99 -7.26 9.31 1.94
N LEU A 100 -8.19 9.71 1.06
CA LEU A 100 -7.93 10.57 -0.08
C LEU A 100 -8.60 11.94 0.16
N PRO A 101 -7.94 13.07 -0.18
CA PRO A 101 -6.57 13.15 -0.69
C PRO A 101 -5.52 12.71 0.34
N LEU A 102 -4.33 12.33 -0.14
CA LEU A 102 -3.20 11.98 0.72
C LEU A 102 -2.88 13.14 1.68
N THR A 103 -2.49 12.82 2.91
CA THR A 103 -1.87 13.84 3.76
C THR A 103 -0.49 14.22 3.22
N VAL A 104 -0.04 15.43 3.52
CA VAL A 104 1.27 15.93 3.11
C VAL A 104 2.37 14.96 3.54
N PHE A 105 2.34 14.52 4.80
CA PHE A 105 3.29 13.53 5.31
C PHE A 105 3.30 12.22 4.49
N MET A 106 2.14 11.68 4.12
CA MET A 106 2.11 10.46 3.31
C MET A 106 2.64 10.67 1.90
N ALA A 107 2.37 11.82 1.29
CA ALA A 107 2.93 12.17 -0.02
C ALA A 107 4.45 12.29 0.05
N ASP A 108 4.97 13.03 1.04
CA ASP A 108 6.41 13.18 1.29
C ASP A 108 7.08 11.84 1.56
N LEU A 109 6.40 10.93 2.28
CA LEU A 109 6.92 9.61 2.62
C LEU A 109 7.10 8.74 1.37
N LEU A 110 6.07 8.70 0.52
CA LEU A 110 6.11 7.96 -0.75
C LEU A 110 7.18 8.55 -1.68
N GLU A 111 7.28 9.88 -1.74
CA GLU A 111 8.28 10.58 -2.56
C GLU A 111 9.70 10.33 -2.06
N TYR A 112 9.96 10.48 -0.76
CA TYR A 112 11.29 10.32 -0.16
C TYR A 112 11.85 8.92 -0.42
N TYR A 113 11.04 7.89 -0.18
CA TYR A 113 11.44 6.50 -0.40
C TYR A 113 11.36 6.07 -1.86
N ARG A 114 10.85 6.92 -2.76
CA ARG A 114 10.64 6.62 -4.19
C ARG A 114 9.82 5.34 -4.38
N ILE A 115 8.81 5.14 -3.54
CA ILE A 115 7.93 3.98 -3.60
C ILE A 115 6.54 4.38 -4.03
N HIS A 116 5.94 3.56 -4.88
CA HIS A 116 4.55 3.73 -5.25
C HIS A 116 3.63 3.12 -4.18
N ILE A 117 2.46 3.72 -3.97
CA ILE A 117 1.53 3.29 -2.91
C ILE A 117 1.10 1.82 -3.05
N SER A 118 0.99 1.31 -4.28
CA SER A 118 0.68 -0.12 -4.53
C SER A 118 1.77 -1.08 -4.03
N GLN A 119 2.97 -0.59 -3.75
CA GLN A 119 4.10 -1.37 -3.26
C GLN A 119 4.19 -1.39 -1.74
N LEU A 120 3.31 -0.67 -1.05
CA LEU A 120 3.11 -0.82 0.39
C LEU A 120 2.11 -1.94 0.64
N SER A 121 2.33 -2.69 1.73
CA SER A 121 1.30 -3.58 2.23
C SER A 121 0.39 -2.85 3.24
N PRO A 122 -0.87 -3.27 3.42
CA PRO A 122 -1.78 -2.63 4.38
C PRO A 122 -1.25 -2.52 5.81
N PRO A 123 -0.51 -3.51 6.38
CA PRO A 123 0.15 -3.33 7.68
C PRO A 123 1.11 -2.13 7.73
N GLU A 124 1.76 -1.82 6.61
CA GLU A 124 2.73 -0.74 6.49
C GLU A 124 2.04 0.61 6.34
N MET A 125 0.89 0.61 5.67
CA MET A 125 -0.02 1.75 5.67
C MET A 125 -0.47 2.09 7.10
N VAL A 126 -0.93 1.10 7.89
CA VAL A 126 -1.28 1.31 9.31
C VAL A 126 -0.12 1.93 10.08
N ARG A 127 1.10 1.43 9.87
CA ARG A 127 2.28 1.92 10.59
C ARG A 127 2.58 3.38 10.27
N ALA A 128 2.54 3.76 8.99
CA ALA A 128 2.75 5.15 8.57
C ALA A 128 1.65 6.08 9.10
N ARG A 129 0.38 5.68 8.98
CA ARG A 129 -0.77 6.46 9.48
C ARG A 129 -0.79 6.58 11.00
N HIS A 130 -0.44 5.51 11.72
CA HIS A 130 -0.38 5.53 13.17
C HIS A 130 0.74 6.42 13.69
N PHE A 131 1.92 6.38 13.04
CA PHE A 131 3.00 7.34 13.29
C PHE A 131 2.51 8.78 13.16
N GLU A 132 1.87 9.10 12.03
CA GLU A 132 1.37 10.45 11.75
C GLU A 132 0.36 10.90 12.82
N TYR A 133 -0.58 10.02 13.17
CA TYR A 133 -1.58 10.28 14.22
C TYR A 133 -0.93 10.54 15.59
N CYS A 134 0.07 9.74 15.99
CA CYS A 134 0.76 9.93 17.26
C CYS A 134 1.47 11.29 17.34
N PHE A 135 2.09 11.74 16.25
CA PHE A 135 2.76 13.04 16.18
C PHE A 135 1.75 14.19 16.29
N TRP A 136 0.66 14.13 15.52
CA TRP A 136 -0.41 15.11 15.62
C TRP A 136 -1.07 15.15 17.00
N SER A 137 -1.25 13.99 17.66
CA SER A 137 -1.79 13.94 19.03
C SER A 137 -0.92 14.70 20.05
N LYS A 138 0.37 14.84 19.76
CA LYS A 138 1.35 15.58 20.56
C LYS A 138 1.57 17.01 20.07
N ARG A 139 0.81 17.44 19.04
CA ARG A 139 0.97 18.74 18.36
C ARG A 139 2.37 18.93 17.77
N ILE A 140 3.00 17.84 17.32
CA ILE A 140 4.26 17.85 16.59
C ILE A 140 3.93 17.54 15.15
N GLU A 141 4.44 18.34 14.22
CA GLU A 141 4.30 18.05 12.80
C GLU A 141 5.12 16.80 12.43
N PRO A 142 4.47 15.76 11.86
CA PRO A 142 5.18 14.57 11.40
C PRO A 142 6.01 14.91 10.17
N THR A 143 7.30 14.60 10.22
CA THR A 143 8.23 14.79 9.09
C THR A 143 8.92 13.48 8.75
N ILE A 144 9.60 13.46 7.60
CA ILE A 144 10.37 12.28 7.17
C ILE A 144 11.54 12.00 8.12
N GLU A 145 12.22 13.03 8.61
CA GLU A 145 13.31 12.89 9.59
C GLU A 145 12.79 12.25 10.87
N HIS A 146 11.64 12.71 11.36
CA HIS A 146 10.99 12.08 12.50
C HIS A 146 10.67 10.61 12.22
N PHE A 147 10.11 10.28 11.06
CA PHE A 147 9.79 8.90 10.71
C PHE A 147 11.04 8.02 10.62
N HIS A 148 12.11 8.54 10.01
CA HIS A 148 13.37 7.84 9.81
C HIS A 148 14.12 7.53 11.11
N CYS A 149 13.91 8.34 12.17
CA CYS A 149 14.40 8.02 13.51
C CYS A 149 13.79 6.74 14.10
N PHE A 150 12.58 6.36 13.69
CA PHE A 150 11.91 5.15 14.17
C PHE A 150 12.01 3.99 13.22
N TYR A 151 11.96 4.25 11.91
CA TYR A 151 11.81 3.23 10.90
C TYR A 151 12.83 3.33 9.78
N GLN A 152 13.19 2.20 9.20
CA GLN A 152 13.94 2.06 7.95
C GLN A 152 13.12 1.28 6.93
N LEU A 153 13.22 1.66 5.66
CA LEU A 153 12.62 0.92 4.57
C LEU A 153 13.39 -0.39 4.33
N GLN A 154 12.67 -1.51 4.22
CA GLN A 154 13.20 -2.78 3.75
C GLN A 154 12.22 -3.43 2.78
N VAL A 155 12.74 -4.29 1.92
CA VAL A 155 11.92 -5.16 1.08
C VAL A 155 11.68 -6.47 1.83
N ARG A 156 10.41 -6.83 2.05
CA ARG A 156 10.02 -8.12 2.62
C ARG A 156 8.92 -8.76 1.82
N LEU A 157 9.12 -10.03 1.50
CA LEU A 157 8.17 -10.83 0.71
C LEU A 157 7.73 -10.05 -0.53
N GLY A 158 8.67 -9.36 -1.18
CA GLY A 158 8.39 -8.54 -2.35
C GLY A 158 7.37 -7.41 -2.13
N PHE A 159 7.39 -6.76 -0.96
CA PHE A 159 6.76 -5.46 -0.73
C PHE A 159 7.68 -4.59 0.11
N TYR A 160 7.48 -3.28 0.02
CA TYR A 160 8.16 -2.35 0.90
C TYR A 160 7.51 -2.34 2.28
N SER A 161 8.35 -2.39 3.31
CA SER A 161 7.98 -2.44 4.72
C SER A 161 8.89 -1.54 5.55
N PHE A 162 8.32 -0.90 6.56
CA PHE A 162 9.01 0.03 7.46
C PHE A 162 9.41 -0.68 8.76
N PHE A 163 10.66 -1.11 8.88
CA PHE A 163 11.15 -1.82 10.06
C PHE A 163 11.59 -0.86 11.14
N ALA A 164 11.17 -1.12 12.38
CA ALA A 164 11.66 -0.35 13.51
C ALA A 164 13.18 -0.56 13.69
N HIS A 165 13.91 0.52 13.97
CA HIS A 165 15.33 0.45 14.31
C HIS A 165 15.56 -0.37 15.57
N LYS A 166 16.72 -1.06 15.64
CA LYS A 166 17.09 -1.85 16.82
C LYS A 166 17.25 -0.92 18.03
N GLY A 167 16.58 -1.26 19.12
CA GLY A 167 16.63 -0.49 20.37
C GLY A 167 15.71 0.73 20.42
N VAL A 168 15.00 1.06 19.33
CA VAL A 168 13.99 2.11 19.35
C VAL A 168 12.65 1.56 19.83
N LYS A 169 11.96 2.31 20.69
CA LYS A 169 10.61 1.94 21.14
C LYS A 169 9.66 1.94 19.95
N LYS A 170 8.97 0.82 19.75
CA LYS A 170 7.95 0.71 18.70
C LYS A 170 6.81 1.68 18.98
N ILE A 171 6.46 2.50 18.00
CA ILE A 171 5.29 3.38 18.10
C ILE A 171 4.01 2.54 17.99
N LEU A 172 3.99 1.59 17.05
CA LEU A 172 2.94 0.57 16.95
C LEU A 172 3.45 -0.76 17.53
N GLU A 173 3.05 -1.08 18.77
CA GLU A 173 3.51 -2.29 19.47
C GLU A 173 2.92 -3.57 18.86
N VAL A 174 1.63 -3.54 18.51
CA VAL A 174 0.90 -4.67 17.94
C VAL A 174 0.21 -4.23 16.65
N PRO A 175 0.80 -4.49 15.47
CA PRO A 175 0.10 -4.25 14.21
C PRO A 175 -1.12 -5.19 14.09
N PRO A 176 -2.21 -4.75 13.42
CA PRO A 176 -3.37 -5.60 13.20
C PRO A 176 -2.98 -6.88 12.47
N LYS A 177 -3.49 -8.02 12.92
CA LYS A 177 -3.19 -9.35 12.35
C LYS A 177 -4.17 -9.78 11.25
N GLY A 178 -5.14 -8.93 10.87
CA GLY A 178 -6.29 -9.28 10.03
C GLY A 178 -6.09 -9.18 8.52
N PHE A 179 -4.89 -8.85 8.04
CA PHE A 179 -4.62 -8.64 6.61
C PHE A 179 -4.44 -9.96 5.84
N HIS A 180 -5.40 -10.87 5.93
CA HIS A 180 -5.39 -12.10 5.17
C HIS A 180 -5.99 -11.87 3.79
N LYS A 181 -5.32 -12.36 2.73
CA LYS A 181 -5.79 -12.27 1.34
C LYS A 181 -6.04 -10.82 0.83
N TRP A 182 -5.42 -9.81 1.44
CA TRP A 182 -5.59 -8.40 1.01
C TRP A 182 -5.21 -8.18 -0.47
N LYS A 183 -4.26 -8.96 -0.99
CA LYS A 183 -3.77 -8.86 -2.38
C LYS A 183 -4.82 -9.23 -3.43
N SER A 184 -5.83 -10.02 -3.08
CA SER A 184 -6.93 -10.37 -3.98
C SER A 184 -8.05 -9.32 -3.98
N LYS A 185 -7.91 -8.28 -3.16
CA LYS A 185 -8.91 -7.24 -2.95
C LYS A 185 -8.39 -5.87 -3.41
N PHE A 186 -8.24 -5.71 -4.73
CA PHE A 186 -7.69 -4.51 -5.35
C PHE A 186 -8.66 -3.82 -6.31
N PHE A 187 -8.40 -2.57 -6.62
CA PHE A 187 -9.10 -1.75 -7.61
C PHE A 187 -8.15 -0.68 -8.17
N TYR A 188 -8.63 0.10 -9.13
CA TYR A 188 -7.83 1.14 -9.79
C TYR A 188 -8.42 2.53 -9.57
N ILE A 189 -7.55 3.54 -9.45
CA ILE A 189 -7.88 4.97 -9.52
C ILE A 189 -6.93 5.70 -10.45
#